data_AF-A0A4R5Q9K1-F1
#
_entry.id   AF-A0A4R5Q9K1-F1
#
_cell.length_a   1.000
_cell.length_b   1.000
_cell.length_c   1.000
_cell.angle_alpha   90.00
_cell.angle_beta   90.00
_cell.angle_gamma   90.00
#
_symmetry.space_group_name_H-M   'P 1'
#
loop_
_entity.id
_entity.type
_entity.pdbx_description
1 polymer ?
#
loop_
_entity_poly.entity_id
_entity_poly.type
_entity_poly.pdbx_seq_one_letter_code
_entity_poly.pdbx_strand_id
1 'polypeptide(L)'
;MPINIVSDTVSLLWRLHLYGHAVPAGLWKATAAYAEPLFPKAGFAFANVHKAMLAAATADRPAVEACAAALTAVVEAGTLTAGSVVPAVCRAALAFAEENFDKCARLLDSPADEAVRIGGSRAQREIVEAMLLVALMRSGQAAKARDLLDRRLHRRFSPRDDAWRSKLAA
;
A
#
# COMPACT_ATOMS: atom_id res chain seq x y z
N MET A 1 -15.63 -4.15 14.52
CA MET A 1 -16.32 -4.30 13.22
C MET A 1 -15.43 -5.05 12.24
N PRO A 2 -15.96 -5.90 11.35
CA PRO A 2 -15.16 -6.70 10.40
C PRO A 2 -14.16 -5.88 9.57
N ILE A 3 -14.52 -4.64 9.21
CA ILE A 3 -13.62 -3.74 8.49
C ILE A 3 -12.33 -3.46 9.24
N ASN A 4 -12.40 -3.19 10.55
CA ASN A 4 -11.23 -2.87 11.37
C ASN A 4 -10.29 -4.07 11.49
N ILE A 5 -10.85 -5.28 11.65
CA ILE A 5 -10.06 -6.52 11.73
C ILE A 5 -9.25 -6.71 10.45
N VAL A 6 -9.88 -6.59 9.28
CA VAL A 6 -9.19 -6.72 7.98
C VAL A 6 -8.16 -5.60 7.81
N SER A 7 -8.56 -4.34 8.00
CA SER A 7 -7.67 -3.20 7.71
C SER A 7 -6.47 -3.14 8.64
N ASP A 8 -6.66 -3.37 9.94
CA ASP A 8 -5.59 -3.30 10.94
C ASP A 8 -4.61 -4.46 10.78
N THR A 9 -5.13 -5.67 10.55
CA THR A 9 -4.30 -6.85 10.32
C THR A 9 -3.46 -6.68 9.06
N VAL A 10 -4.09 -6.33 7.93
CA VAL A 10 -3.35 -6.10 6.67
C VAL A 10 -2.32 -4.98 6.83
N SER A 11 -2.68 -3.87 7.47
CA SER A 11 -1.76 -2.75 7.71
C SER A 11 -0.58 -3.13 8.60
N LEU A 12 -0.78 -3.98 9.61
CA LEU A 12 0.29 -4.47 10.47
C LEU A 12 1.22 -5.42 9.72
N LEU A 13 0.66 -6.45 9.09
CA LEU A 13 1.44 -7.47 8.38
C LEU A 13 2.25 -6.87 7.23
N TRP A 14 1.66 -5.91 6.52
CA TRP A 14 2.33 -5.25 5.41
C TRP A 14 3.48 -4.33 5.90
N ARG A 15 3.34 -3.68 7.05
CA ARG A 15 4.45 -2.93 7.68
C ARG A 15 5.58 -3.85 8.12
N LEU A 16 5.28 -5.01 8.72
CA LEU A 16 6.30 -6.01 9.05
C LEU A 16 7.10 -6.38 7.80
N HIS A 17 6.39 -6.70 6.71
CA HIS A 17 7.00 -7.04 5.42
C HIS A 17 7.87 -5.91 4.86
N LEU A 18 7.34 -4.67 4.77
CA LEU A 18 8.08 -3.51 4.27
C LEU A 18 9.35 -3.22 5.06
N TYR A 19 9.32 -3.42 6.38
CA TYR A 19 10.43 -3.09 7.28
C TYR A 19 11.41 -4.26 7.47
N GLY A 20 11.25 -5.36 6.73
CA GLY A 20 12.14 -6.51 6.77
C GLY A 20 11.96 -7.39 8.01
N HIS A 21 10.84 -7.29 8.71
CA HIS A 21 10.48 -8.21 9.78
C HIS A 21 9.77 -9.44 9.21
N ALA A 22 10.03 -10.61 9.83
CA ALA A 22 9.32 -11.82 9.48
C ALA A 22 7.83 -11.68 9.80
N VAL A 23 6.97 -11.96 8.81
CA VAL A 23 5.54 -12.14 9.05
C VAL A 23 5.33 -13.57 9.55
N PRO A 24 4.65 -13.79 10.70
CA PRO A 24 4.39 -15.13 11.20
C PRO A 24 3.69 -16.01 10.15
N ALA A 25 4.16 -17.25 10.04
CA ALA A 25 3.68 -18.20 9.03
C ALA A 25 2.15 -18.37 9.12
N GLY A 26 1.49 -18.41 7.95
CA GLY A 26 0.06 -18.64 7.86
C GLY A 26 -0.84 -17.42 8.11
N LEU A 27 -0.34 -16.32 8.69
CA LEU A 27 -1.19 -15.15 9.00
C LEU A 27 -1.79 -14.49 7.76
N TRP A 28 -1.05 -14.40 6.65
CA TRP A 28 -1.60 -13.89 5.40
C TRP A 28 -2.77 -14.74 4.90
N LYS A 29 -2.62 -16.07 4.91
CA LYS A 29 -3.66 -17.01 4.49
C LYS A 29 -4.88 -16.98 5.42
N ALA A 30 -4.66 -16.94 6.74
CA ALA A 30 -5.74 -16.83 7.71
C ALA A 30 -6.52 -15.52 7.55
N THR A 31 -5.82 -14.41 7.31
CA THR A 31 -6.44 -13.11 7.04
C THR A 31 -7.24 -13.14 5.74
N ALA A 32 -6.69 -13.75 4.68
CA ALA A 32 -7.39 -13.91 3.40
C ALA A 32 -8.68 -14.72 3.54
N ALA A 33 -8.64 -15.85 4.24
CA ALA A 33 -9.82 -16.68 4.51
C ALA A 33 -10.89 -15.92 5.31
N TYR A 34 -10.49 -15.13 6.31
CA TYR A 34 -11.43 -14.29 7.07
C TYR A 34 -12.06 -13.18 6.20
N ALA A 35 -11.28 -12.58 5.30
CA ALA A 35 -11.68 -11.43 4.51
C ALA A 35 -12.48 -11.79 3.23
N GLU A 36 -12.42 -13.04 2.78
CA GLU A 36 -13.05 -13.53 1.54
C GLU A 36 -14.52 -13.10 1.40
N PRO A 37 -15.43 -13.39 2.36
CA PRO A 37 -16.85 -13.06 2.21
C PRO A 37 -17.16 -11.56 2.39
N LEU A 38 -16.17 -10.76 2.81
CA LEU A 38 -16.38 -9.36 3.18
C LEU A 38 -16.12 -8.43 1.99
N PHE A 39 -16.90 -7.37 1.86
CA PHE A 39 -16.72 -6.32 0.85
C PHE A 39 -16.56 -6.87 -0.60
N PRO A 40 -17.56 -7.61 -1.13
CA PRO A 40 -17.47 -8.22 -2.46
C PRO A 40 -17.60 -7.20 -3.60
N LYS A 41 -18.13 -6.00 -3.33
CA LYS A 41 -18.32 -4.93 -4.32
C LYS A 41 -17.19 -3.91 -4.28
N ALA A 42 -16.84 -3.37 -5.44
CA ALA A 42 -16.00 -2.18 -5.54
C ALA A 42 -16.78 -0.93 -5.15
N GLY A 43 -16.09 0.09 -4.63
CA GLY A 43 -16.66 1.40 -4.28
C GLY A 43 -16.40 1.81 -2.84
N PHE A 44 -16.03 0.87 -1.96
CA PHE A 44 -15.55 1.18 -0.62
C PHE A 44 -14.03 1.27 -0.61
N ALA A 45 -13.50 2.44 -1.00
CA ALA A 45 -12.07 2.71 -1.18
C ALA A 45 -11.17 2.08 -0.10
N PHE A 46 -11.46 2.38 1.17
CA PHE A 46 -10.69 1.88 2.30
C PHE A 46 -10.64 0.35 2.37
N ALA A 47 -11.79 -0.31 2.26
CA ALA A 47 -11.87 -1.77 2.28
C ALA A 47 -11.20 -2.40 1.05
N ASN A 48 -11.44 -1.84 -0.14
CA ASN A 48 -10.93 -2.39 -1.39
C ASN A 48 -9.39 -2.31 -1.46
N VAL A 49 -8.76 -1.23 -0.97
CA VAL A 49 -7.29 -1.13 -0.88
C VAL A 49 -6.71 -2.23 0.00
N HIS A 50 -7.26 -2.44 1.20
CA HIS A 50 -6.75 -3.48 2.10
C HIS A 50 -6.97 -4.88 1.54
N LYS A 51 -8.09 -5.14 0.85
CA LYS A 51 -8.31 -6.42 0.15
C LYS A 51 -7.32 -6.63 -0.99
N ALA A 52 -7.03 -5.61 -1.79
CA ALA A 52 -6.05 -5.71 -2.87
C ALA A 52 -4.63 -5.95 -2.33
N MET A 53 -4.25 -5.26 -1.25
CA MET A 53 -2.98 -5.53 -0.56
C MET A 53 -2.93 -6.96 -0.05
N LEU A 54 -3.98 -7.45 0.61
CA LEU A 54 -4.05 -8.82 1.08
C LEU A 54 -3.89 -9.84 -0.07
N ALA A 55 -4.60 -9.64 -1.17
CA ALA A 55 -4.49 -10.48 -2.37
C ALA A 55 -3.07 -10.46 -2.96
N ALA A 56 -2.43 -9.30 -3.03
CA ALA A 56 -1.05 -9.17 -3.46
C ALA A 56 -0.08 -9.96 -2.54
N ALA A 57 -0.23 -9.86 -1.21
CA ALA A 57 0.59 -10.60 -0.26
C ALA A 57 0.41 -12.13 -0.35
N THR A 58 -0.74 -12.60 -0.83
CA THR A 58 -1.01 -14.03 -1.05
C THR A 58 -0.81 -14.48 -2.49
N ALA A 59 -0.17 -13.65 -3.33
CA ALA A 59 0.08 -13.91 -4.75
C ALA A 59 -1.19 -14.17 -5.60
N ASP A 60 -2.33 -13.63 -5.18
CA ASP A 60 -3.59 -13.68 -5.93
C ASP A 60 -3.69 -12.49 -6.89
N ARG A 61 -2.86 -12.56 -7.95
CA ARG A 61 -2.81 -11.55 -9.01
C ARG A 61 -4.18 -11.29 -9.67
N PRO A 62 -4.97 -12.32 -10.06
CA PRO A 62 -6.29 -12.10 -10.64
C PRO A 62 -7.23 -11.29 -9.75
N ALA A 63 -7.23 -11.53 -8.43
CA ALA A 63 -8.08 -10.77 -7.52
C ALA A 63 -7.66 -9.28 -7.44
N VAL A 64 -6.36 -8.99 -7.46
CA VAL A 64 -5.89 -7.59 -7.47
C VAL A 64 -6.28 -6.89 -8.77
N GLU A 65 -6.08 -7.54 -9.91
CA GLU A 65 -6.41 -6.97 -11.23
C GLU A 65 -7.92 -6.74 -11.38
N ALA A 66 -8.75 -7.70 -10.98
CA ALA A 66 -10.20 -7.55 -10.97
C ALA A 66 -10.66 -6.40 -10.07
N CYS A 67 -10.09 -6.29 -8.86
CA CYS A 67 -10.40 -5.20 -7.94
C CYS A 67 -10.00 -3.84 -8.52
N ALA A 68 -8.80 -3.72 -9.07
CA ALA A 68 -8.30 -2.47 -9.66
C ALA A 68 -9.09 -2.06 -10.92
N ALA A 69 -9.49 -3.02 -11.76
CA ALA A 69 -10.32 -2.78 -12.94
C ALA A 69 -11.71 -2.28 -12.52
N ALA A 70 -12.37 -2.96 -11.58
CA ALA A 70 -13.67 -2.55 -11.07
C ALA A 70 -13.62 -1.14 -10.45
N LEU A 71 -12.59 -0.84 -9.64
CA LEU A 71 -12.39 0.50 -9.07
C LEU A 71 -12.14 1.57 -10.14
N THR A 72 -11.44 1.23 -11.23
CA THR A 72 -11.23 2.16 -12.35
C THR A 72 -12.56 2.52 -13.02
N ALA A 73 -13.43 1.54 -13.26
CA ALA A 73 -14.77 1.79 -13.81
C ALA A 73 -15.62 2.69 -12.87
N VAL A 74 -15.53 2.50 -11.55
CA VAL A 74 -16.25 3.35 -10.58
C VAL A 74 -15.70 4.79 -10.58
N VAL A 75 -14.39 4.97 -10.77
CA VAL A 75 -13.75 6.29 -10.95
C VAL A 75 -14.22 6.96 -12.24
N GLU A 76 -14.22 6.24 -13.36
CA GLU A 76 -14.68 6.74 -14.67
C GLU A 76 -16.16 7.12 -14.65
N ALA A 77 -16.98 6.38 -13.90
CA ALA A 77 -18.37 6.73 -13.63
C ALA A 77 -18.56 7.93 -12.69
N GLY A 78 -17.47 8.47 -12.11
CA GLY A 78 -17.50 9.63 -11.20
C GLY A 78 -18.08 9.34 -9.82
N THR A 79 -18.23 8.06 -9.45
CA THR A 79 -18.92 7.65 -8.21
C THR A 79 -17.97 7.29 -7.06
N LEU A 80 -16.66 7.21 -7.33
CA LEU A 80 -15.64 7.03 -6.28
C LEU A 80 -15.06 8.37 -5.84
N THR A 81 -15.52 8.90 -4.71
CA THR A 81 -15.03 10.18 -4.15
C THR A 81 -13.51 10.18 -3.92
N ALA A 82 -12.95 9.03 -3.56
CA ALA A 82 -11.52 8.85 -3.35
C ALA A 82 -10.69 8.99 -4.65
N GLY A 83 -11.29 8.80 -5.82
CA GLY A 83 -10.63 9.01 -7.12
C GLY A 83 -9.62 7.92 -7.50
N SER A 84 -8.74 8.27 -8.45
CA SER A 84 -7.79 7.35 -9.10
C SER A 84 -6.69 6.81 -8.18
N VAL A 85 -6.48 7.41 -7.01
CA VAL A 85 -5.52 6.91 -6.00
C VAL A 85 -5.82 5.47 -5.59
N VAL A 86 -7.10 5.10 -5.49
CA VAL A 86 -7.52 3.77 -5.01
C VAL A 86 -7.05 2.65 -5.96
N PRO A 87 -7.42 2.65 -7.26
CA PRO A 87 -6.92 1.63 -8.18
C PRO A 87 -5.39 1.72 -8.41
N ALA A 88 -4.78 2.91 -8.29
CA ALA A 88 -3.32 3.05 -8.37
C ALA A 88 -2.61 2.31 -7.24
N VAL A 89 -3.06 2.49 -5.99
CA VAL A 89 -2.51 1.77 -4.82
C VAL A 89 -2.70 0.26 -4.94
N CYS A 90 -3.85 -0.21 -5.43
CA CYS A 90 -4.07 -1.64 -5.67
C CYS A 90 -3.04 -2.22 -6.63
N ARG A 91 -2.81 -1.56 -7.78
CA ARG A 91 -1.82 -2.00 -8.78
C ARG A 91 -0.39 -1.88 -8.27
N ALA A 92 -0.09 -0.87 -7.47
CA ALA A 92 1.22 -0.69 -6.86
C ALA A 92 1.54 -1.78 -5.84
N ALA A 93 0.55 -2.22 -5.05
CA ALA A 93 0.72 -3.33 -4.11
C ALA A 93 1.07 -4.63 -4.83
N LEU A 94 0.40 -4.92 -5.96
CA LEU A 94 0.75 -6.07 -6.81
C LEU A 94 2.17 -5.94 -7.38
N ALA A 95 2.51 -4.78 -7.97
CA ALA A 95 3.85 -4.56 -8.50
C ALA A 95 4.94 -4.69 -7.43
N PHE A 96 4.66 -4.26 -6.19
CA PHE A 96 5.56 -4.44 -5.06
C PHE A 96 5.74 -5.92 -4.70
N ALA A 97 4.65 -6.69 -4.62
CA ALA A 97 4.68 -8.11 -4.31
C ALA A 97 5.38 -8.95 -5.39
N GLU A 98 5.32 -8.51 -6.65
CA GLU A 98 6.05 -9.09 -7.79
C GLU A 98 7.50 -8.58 -7.92
N GLU A 99 7.99 -7.83 -6.92
CA GLU A 99 9.32 -7.22 -6.89
C GLU A 99 9.62 -6.25 -8.06
N ASN A 100 8.58 -5.79 -8.75
CA ASN A 100 8.68 -4.75 -9.77
C ASN A 100 8.65 -3.36 -9.13
N PHE A 101 9.71 -3.05 -8.39
CA PHE A 101 9.81 -1.84 -7.57
C PHE A 101 9.78 -0.55 -8.41
N ASP A 102 10.33 -0.56 -9.62
CA ASP A 102 10.22 0.57 -10.55
C ASP A 102 8.77 0.88 -10.94
N LYS A 103 8.00 -0.16 -11.28
CA LYS A 103 6.57 0.01 -11.61
C LYS A 103 5.78 0.45 -10.38
N CYS A 104 6.06 -0.13 -9.21
CA CYS A 104 5.44 0.29 -7.95
C CYS A 104 5.67 1.78 -7.69
N ALA A 105 6.92 2.24 -7.79
CA ALA A 105 7.27 3.65 -7.59
C ALA A 105 6.56 4.56 -8.60
N ARG A 106 6.55 4.20 -9.90
CA ARG A 106 5.83 4.99 -10.93
C ARG A 106 4.33 5.08 -10.66
N LEU A 107 3.71 3.99 -10.18
CA LEU A 107 2.29 3.96 -9.85
C LEU A 107 1.94 4.79 -8.61
N LEU A 108 2.91 5.09 -7.74
CA LEU A 108 2.70 5.81 -6.49
C LEU A 108 3.26 7.23 -6.45
N ASP A 109 4.11 7.63 -7.41
CA ASP A 109 4.87 8.91 -7.39
C ASP A 109 3.97 10.14 -7.14
N SER A 110 2.80 10.18 -7.77
CA SER A 110 1.77 11.21 -7.54
C SER A 110 0.64 10.74 -6.60
N PRO A 111 0.11 9.51 -6.73
CA PRO A 111 -0.99 9.05 -5.87
C PRO A 111 -0.68 8.99 -4.37
N ALA A 112 0.59 8.89 -3.96
CA ALA A 112 0.94 8.83 -2.54
C ALA A 112 0.53 10.08 -1.75
N ASP A 113 0.60 11.27 -2.35
CA ASP A 113 0.18 12.53 -1.71
C ASP A 113 -1.34 12.60 -1.51
N GLU A 114 -2.10 11.84 -2.30
CA GLU A 114 -3.55 11.76 -2.26
C GLU A 114 -4.08 10.64 -1.34
N ALA A 115 -3.20 9.89 -0.66
CA ALA A 115 -3.59 8.76 0.17
C ALA A 115 -4.63 9.12 1.25
N VAL A 116 -4.72 10.39 1.66
CA VAL A 116 -5.77 10.90 2.57
C VAL A 116 -7.18 10.62 2.07
N ARG A 117 -7.40 10.61 0.75
CA ARG A 117 -8.69 10.37 0.10
C ARG A 117 -9.21 8.94 0.29
N ILE A 118 -8.33 7.99 0.61
CA ILE A 118 -8.70 6.58 0.87
C ILE A 118 -9.48 6.45 2.20
N GLY A 119 -9.23 7.34 3.16
CA GLY A 119 -9.80 7.26 4.52
C GLY A 119 -8.90 6.55 5.53
N GLY A 120 -9.49 6.08 6.64
CA GLY A 120 -8.78 5.39 7.73
C GLY A 120 -8.02 6.30 8.69
N SER A 121 -7.12 5.71 9.48
CA SER A 121 -6.21 6.43 10.36
C SER A 121 -4.94 6.86 9.63
N ARG A 122 -4.20 7.82 10.21
CA ARG A 122 -2.88 8.24 9.70
C ARG A 122 -1.92 7.05 9.60
N ALA A 123 -1.88 6.17 10.60
CA ALA A 123 -0.99 5.01 10.63
C ALA A 123 -1.26 4.02 9.48
N GLN A 124 -2.53 3.85 9.09
CA GLN A 124 -2.90 3.00 7.96
C GLN A 124 -2.52 3.64 6.63
N ARG A 125 -2.71 4.96 6.47
CA ARG A 125 -2.34 5.67 5.23
C ARG A 125 -0.85 5.82 5.02
N GLU A 126 -0.06 5.91 6.10
CA GLU A 126 1.40 5.93 6.03
C GLU A 126 1.97 4.72 5.29
N ILE A 127 1.19 3.64 5.12
CA ILE A 127 1.63 2.47 4.35
C ILE A 127 1.84 2.74 2.87
N VAL A 128 1.09 3.66 2.27
CA VAL A 128 1.23 4.02 0.85
C VAL A 128 2.56 4.76 0.64
N GLU A 129 2.83 5.74 1.49
CA GLU A 129 4.09 6.51 1.48
C GLU A 129 5.29 5.60 1.83
N ALA A 130 5.13 4.65 2.77
CA ALA A 130 6.17 3.68 3.10
C ALA A 130 6.43 2.69 1.96
N MET A 131 5.39 2.24 1.24
CA MET A 131 5.53 1.37 0.08
C MET A 131 6.29 2.09 -1.05
N LEU A 132 5.91 3.33 -1.35
CA LEU A 132 6.64 4.17 -2.31
C LEU A 132 8.11 4.31 -1.92
N LEU A 133 8.38 4.64 -0.66
CA LEU A 133 9.75 4.80 -0.17
C LEU A 133 10.58 3.52 -0.35
N VAL A 134 10.07 2.37 0.05
CA VAL A 134 10.79 1.10 -0.11
C VAL A 134 10.96 0.74 -1.58
N ALA A 135 9.97 1.00 -2.43
CA ALA A 135 10.07 0.80 -3.87
C ALA A 135 11.15 1.70 -4.50
N LEU A 136 11.24 2.97 -4.12
CA LEU A 136 12.29 3.88 -4.57
C LEU A 136 13.68 3.41 -4.14
N MET A 137 13.84 2.96 -2.90
CA MET A 137 15.11 2.42 -2.41
C MET A 137 15.52 1.15 -3.17
N ARG A 138 14.59 0.20 -3.36
CA ARG A 138 14.89 -1.08 -4.02
C ARG A 138 15.06 -0.99 -5.55
N SER A 139 14.50 0.05 -6.18
CA SER A 139 14.72 0.36 -7.60
C SER A 139 15.94 1.26 -7.85
N GLY A 140 16.73 1.59 -6.82
CA GLY A 140 17.93 2.42 -6.96
C GLY A 140 17.66 3.91 -7.20
N GLN A 141 16.40 4.37 -7.05
CA GLN A 141 16.03 5.78 -7.18
C GLN A 141 16.38 6.57 -5.90
N ALA A 142 17.66 6.56 -5.52
CA ALA A 142 18.15 7.07 -4.24
C ALA A 142 17.85 8.56 -4.02
N ALA A 143 17.91 9.39 -5.07
CA ALA A 143 17.60 10.82 -4.95
C ALA A 143 16.15 11.05 -4.51
N LYS A 144 15.17 10.43 -5.20
CA LYS A 144 13.76 10.51 -4.83
C LYS A 144 13.48 9.92 -3.45
N ALA A 145 14.13 8.81 -3.10
CA ALA A 145 14.01 8.20 -1.78
C ALA A 145 14.50 9.15 -0.67
N ARG A 146 15.64 9.83 -0.88
CA ARG A 146 16.17 10.84 0.05
C ARG A 146 15.22 12.02 0.21
N ASP A 147 14.71 12.59 -0.88
CA ASP A 147 13.77 13.71 -0.82
C ASP A 147 12.51 13.35 -0.03
N LEU A 148 11.97 12.13 -0.24
CA LEU A 148 10.82 11.65 0.51
C LEU A 148 11.15 11.45 2.00
N LEU A 149 12.32 10.90 2.32
CA LEU A 149 12.78 10.75 3.71
C LEU A 149 12.96 12.09 4.41
N ASP A 150 13.52 13.09 3.74
CA ASP A 150 13.67 14.45 4.27
C ASP A 150 12.30 15.06 4.63
N ARG A 151 11.32 14.95 3.73
CA ARG A 151 9.94 15.39 4.00
C ARG A 151 9.31 14.65 5.18
N ARG A 152 9.51 13.33 5.27
CA ARG A 152 8.97 12.49 6.36
C ARG A 152 9.58 12.85 7.70
N LEU A 153 10.91 12.99 7.78
CA LEU A 153 11.64 13.34 9.00
C LEU A 153 11.33 14.77 9.47
N HIS A 154 11.17 15.70 8.53
CA HIS A 154 10.70 17.05 8.84
C HIS A 154 9.28 17.04 9.43
N ARG A 155 8.37 16.24 8.86
CA ARG A 155 6.99 16.11 9.36
C ARG A 155 6.92 15.43 10.73
N ARG A 156 7.74 14.40 10.96
CA ARG A 156 7.85 13.68 12.25
C ARG A 156 9.15 12.88 12.27
N PHE A 157 9.99 13.13 13.27
CA PHE A 157 11.19 12.31 13.48
C PHE A 157 10.85 10.82 13.66
N SER A 158 11.66 9.95 13.04
CA SER A 158 11.56 8.50 13.15
C SER A 158 12.96 7.89 13.08
N PRO A 159 13.39 7.13 14.10
CA PRO A 159 14.71 6.47 14.08
C PRO A 159 14.92 5.56 12.87
N ARG A 160 13.84 4.92 12.38
CA ARG A 160 13.89 4.07 11.19
C ARG A 160 14.18 4.91 9.93
N ASP A 161 13.42 5.98 9.74
CA ASP A 161 13.56 6.82 8.54
C ASP A 161 14.93 7.53 8.54
N ASP A 162 15.45 7.91 9.72
CA ASP A 162 16.80 8.47 9.88
C ASP A 162 17.91 7.46 9.55
N ALA A 163 17.76 6.21 10.01
CA ALA A 163 18.67 5.12 9.66
C ALA A 163 18.66 4.80 8.16
N TRP A 164 17.48 4.81 7.51
CA TRP A 164 17.37 4.65 6.07
C TRP A 164 18.00 5.80 5.30
N ARG A 165 17.77 7.05 5.73
CA ARG A 165 18.39 8.23 5.13
C ARG A 165 19.91 8.16 5.18
N SER A 166 20.47 7.78 6.32
CA SER A 166 21.91 7.64 6.51
C SER A 166 22.52 6.58 5.58
N LYS A 167 21.81 5.47 5.34
CA LYS A 167 22.24 4.41 4.41
C LYS A 167 22.22 4.82 2.93
N LEU A 168 21.42 5.83 2.56
CA LEU A 168 21.35 6.35 1.19
C LEU A 168 22.38 7.47 0.91
N ALA A 169 23.08 7.94 1.93
CA ALA A 169 24.11 8.97 1.83
C ALA A 169 25.53 8.39 1.72
N ALA A 170 25.70 7.10 2.02
CA ALA A 170 26.90 6.31 1.78
C ALA A 170 26.83 5.63 0.41
#